data_AF-A0A2M7UN77-F1
#
_entry.id   AF-A0A2M7UN77-F1
#
_cell.length_a   1.000
_cell.length_b   1.000
_cell.length_c   1.000
_cell.angle_alpha   90.00
_cell.angle_beta   90.00
_cell.angle_gamma   90.00
#
_symmetry.space_group_name_H-M   'P 1'
#
loop_
_entity.id
_entity.type
_entity.pdbx_description
1 polymer ?
#
loop_
_entity_poly.entity_id
_entity_poly.type
_entity_poly.pdbx_seq_one_letter_code
_entity_poly.pdbx_strand_id
1 'polypeptide(L)'
;MMQTFIHIAREVILNYGYFGIFVLTTAEQFIFPVPADVFLVLGTSMGLLFSKILILILIAAFLGSLIGYFLGKYLGHPVVVWIFGKKNLDRGEKFIKKWGVWGIIVAGLTPIPFKIVTWTAGIFEMPLHKFLFGVLIGRLPRYMITAYAGVLFFQDKFYATTEMSAVILGFFQGITEFLPISSSGHLILMEQFLKLPLGAKDMEIFDIFLHGGSLLAIVIYFWRDWLNVLQELLEMIKTRRIQKNSFAFMLVVGTIPAIIAGLLFNDAVSGTLRNLTSIGILFAAMALFFLYVEWRSKKNQSETVTPTKAILVGLTQALALVPGISRSGITIGAGMLTGLRRDAAAKFSFMLGGVAILAANVYALFSMHAGTAIPGTKFILIGVGTSFIFSFMAIAWLLKFLQRHTLRAFSFYLMLLAIMVLGFLI
;
A
#
# COMPACT_ATOMS: atom_id res chain seq x y z
N MET A 1 -9.12 -16.18 -30.74
CA MET A 1 -9.68 -16.95 -29.61
C MET A 1 -10.11 -16.05 -28.44
N MET A 2 -9.22 -15.27 -27.82
CA MET A 2 -9.58 -14.41 -26.68
C MET A 2 -10.62 -13.33 -27.01
N GLN A 3 -10.50 -12.65 -28.16
CA GLN A 3 -11.50 -11.68 -28.63
C GLN A 3 -12.89 -12.30 -28.85
N THR A 4 -12.93 -13.53 -29.35
CA THR A 4 -14.17 -14.30 -29.54
C THR A 4 -14.87 -14.55 -28.20
N PHE A 5 -14.11 -14.95 -27.17
CA PHE A 5 -14.67 -15.16 -25.83
C PHE A 5 -15.13 -13.87 -25.17
N ILE A 6 -14.41 -12.76 -25.37
CA ILE A 6 -14.82 -11.45 -24.86
C ILE A 6 -16.12 -11.01 -25.54
N HIS A 7 -16.27 -11.24 -26.85
CA HIS A 7 -17.49 -10.93 -27.58
C HIS A 7 -18.68 -11.76 -27.06
N ILE A 8 -18.50 -13.07 -26.87
CA ILE A 8 -19.52 -13.96 -26.28
C ILE A 8 -19.89 -13.47 -24.86
N ALA A 9 -18.89 -13.14 -24.04
CA ALA A 9 -19.13 -12.63 -22.69
C ALA A 9 -19.92 -11.31 -22.72
N ARG A 10 -19.60 -10.41 -23.67
CA ARG A 10 -20.32 -9.16 -23.88
C ARG A 10 -21.79 -9.43 -24.22
N GLU A 11 -22.06 -10.30 -25.18
CA GLU A 11 -23.43 -10.68 -25.57
C GLU A 11 -24.21 -11.29 -24.41
N VAL A 12 -23.58 -12.18 -23.63
CA VAL A 12 -24.22 -12.79 -22.46
C VAL A 12 -24.53 -11.73 -21.39
N ILE A 13 -23.64 -10.79 -21.14
CA ILE A 13 -23.89 -9.71 -20.15
C ILE A 13 -24.97 -8.75 -20.66
N LEU A 14 -25.00 -8.43 -21.96
CA LEU A 14 -26.04 -7.57 -22.55
C LEU A 14 -27.43 -8.20 -22.44
N ASN A 15 -27.54 -9.50 -22.74
CA ASN A 15 -28.83 -10.20 -22.75
C ASN A 15 -29.30 -10.64 -21.35
N TYR A 16 -28.38 -10.95 -20.44
CA TYR A 16 -28.71 -11.57 -19.14
C TYR A 16 -28.22 -10.77 -17.91
N GLY A 17 -27.54 -9.63 -18.10
CA GLY A 17 -27.11 -8.73 -17.03
C GLY A 17 -26.33 -9.43 -15.91
N TYR A 18 -26.77 -9.22 -14.67
CA TYR A 18 -26.19 -9.83 -13.47
C TYR A 18 -26.15 -11.36 -13.52
N PHE A 19 -27.18 -12.00 -14.09
CA PHE A 19 -27.23 -13.46 -14.20
C PHE A 19 -26.16 -13.98 -15.17
N GLY A 20 -25.95 -13.28 -16.28
CA GLY A 20 -24.86 -13.59 -17.21
C GLY A 20 -23.49 -13.54 -16.55
N ILE A 21 -23.22 -12.48 -15.77
CA ILE A 21 -21.98 -12.34 -14.99
C ILE A 21 -21.82 -13.50 -13.99
N PHE A 22 -22.90 -13.90 -13.32
CA PHE A 22 -22.87 -14.98 -12.33
C PHE A 22 -22.46 -16.30 -12.96
N VAL A 23 -23.10 -16.67 -14.07
CA VAL A 23 -22.83 -17.94 -14.77
C VAL A 23 -21.41 -17.97 -15.32
N LEU A 24 -20.99 -16.91 -16.01
CA LEU A 24 -19.64 -16.81 -16.58
C LEU A 24 -18.55 -16.84 -15.52
N THR A 25 -18.75 -16.10 -14.42
CA THR A 25 -17.81 -16.07 -13.29
C THR A 25 -17.73 -17.42 -12.58
N THR A 26 -18.85 -18.13 -12.43
CA THR A 26 -18.88 -19.47 -11.84
C THR A 26 -18.12 -20.46 -12.73
N ALA A 27 -18.37 -20.43 -14.03
CA ALA A 27 -17.70 -21.30 -15.01
C ALA A 27 -16.18 -21.04 -15.11
N GLU A 28 -15.74 -19.78 -14.98
CA GLU A 28 -14.31 -19.39 -14.94
C GLU A 28 -13.51 -20.17 -13.90
N GLN A 29 -14.14 -20.50 -12.78
CA GLN A 29 -13.45 -21.12 -11.65
C GLN A 29 -13.03 -22.55 -11.87
N PHE A 30 -13.60 -23.22 -12.86
CA PHE A 30 -13.32 -24.63 -13.08
C PHE A 30 -13.12 -25.00 -14.54
N ILE A 31 -13.58 -24.21 -15.52
CA ILE A 31 -13.46 -24.60 -16.93
C ILE A 31 -13.25 -23.43 -17.91
N PHE A 32 -13.80 -22.25 -17.64
CA PHE A 32 -13.80 -21.17 -18.62
C PHE A 32 -12.45 -20.41 -18.67
N PRO A 33 -11.94 -20.04 -19.85
CA PRO A 33 -10.59 -19.49 -19.99
C PRO A 33 -10.48 -17.99 -19.70
N VAL A 34 -11.59 -17.24 -19.70
CA VAL A 34 -11.60 -15.78 -19.50
C VAL A 34 -11.66 -15.46 -18.00
N PRO A 35 -10.74 -14.65 -17.44
CA PRO A 35 -10.76 -14.26 -16.03
C PRO A 35 -12.04 -13.52 -15.62
N ALA A 36 -12.50 -13.75 -14.39
CA ALA A 36 -13.71 -13.11 -13.85
C ALA A 36 -13.60 -11.58 -13.79
N ASP A 37 -12.39 -11.05 -13.65
CA ASP A 37 -12.08 -9.62 -13.67
C ASP A 37 -12.60 -8.94 -14.96
N VAL A 38 -12.62 -9.66 -16.09
CA VAL A 38 -13.12 -9.16 -17.37
C VAL A 38 -14.63 -8.96 -17.32
N PHE A 39 -15.39 -9.91 -16.77
CA PHE A 39 -16.86 -9.78 -16.66
C PHE A 39 -17.27 -8.67 -15.72
N LEU A 40 -16.45 -8.46 -14.70
CA LEU A 40 -16.61 -7.38 -13.77
C LEU A 40 -16.46 -6.02 -14.46
N VAL A 41 -15.38 -5.82 -15.23
CA VAL A 41 -15.12 -4.57 -15.96
C VAL A 41 -16.18 -4.35 -17.04
N LEU A 42 -16.56 -5.40 -17.77
CA LEU A 42 -17.62 -5.33 -18.77
C LEU A 42 -18.96 -4.96 -18.14
N GLY A 43 -19.34 -5.61 -17.04
CA GLY A 43 -20.58 -5.32 -16.33
C GLY A 43 -20.65 -3.87 -15.84
N THR A 44 -19.56 -3.36 -15.24
CA THR A 44 -19.50 -1.96 -14.80
C THR A 44 -19.53 -1.00 -15.99
N SER A 45 -18.79 -1.27 -17.07
CA SER A 45 -18.83 -0.43 -18.28
C SER A 45 -20.22 -0.34 -18.93
N MET A 46 -21.09 -1.32 -18.68
CA MET A 46 -22.48 -1.36 -19.15
C MET A 46 -23.51 -0.74 -18.18
N GLY A 47 -23.04 -0.07 -17.12
CA GLY A 47 -23.91 0.64 -16.17
C GLY A 47 -24.53 -0.22 -15.06
N LEU A 48 -24.11 -1.48 -14.91
CA LEU A 48 -24.56 -2.30 -13.77
C LEU A 48 -23.94 -1.80 -12.46
N LEU A 49 -24.68 -1.96 -11.36
CA LEU A 49 -24.27 -1.48 -10.04
C LEU A 49 -23.07 -2.27 -9.52
N PHE A 50 -21.99 -1.55 -9.22
CA PHE A 50 -20.74 -2.07 -8.67
C PHE A 50 -20.93 -3.01 -7.47
N SER A 51 -21.67 -2.55 -6.45
CA SER A 51 -21.85 -3.30 -5.20
C SER A 51 -22.53 -4.65 -5.45
N LYS A 52 -23.49 -4.67 -6.38
CA LYS A 52 -24.20 -5.90 -6.79
C LYS A 52 -23.29 -6.84 -7.57
N ILE A 53 -22.50 -6.32 -8.53
CA ILE A 53 -21.55 -7.14 -9.29
C ILE A 53 -20.51 -7.77 -8.37
N LEU A 54 -19.93 -6.98 -7.45
CA LEU A 54 -18.91 -7.47 -6.53
C LEU A 54 -19.42 -8.61 -5.65
N ILE A 55 -20.58 -8.43 -5.00
CA ILE A 55 -21.19 -9.49 -4.18
C ILE A 55 -21.45 -10.74 -5.01
N LEU A 56 -22.01 -10.56 -6.20
CA LEU A 56 -22.37 -11.65 -7.09
C LEU A 56 -21.14 -12.42 -7.60
N ILE A 57 -20.05 -11.73 -7.91
CA ILE A 57 -18.78 -12.34 -8.30
C ILE A 57 -18.14 -13.08 -7.16
N LEU A 58 -18.22 -12.57 -5.93
CA LEU A 58 -17.72 -13.28 -4.75
C LEU A 58 -18.47 -14.60 -4.53
N ILE A 59 -19.81 -14.57 -4.63
CA ILE A 59 -20.64 -15.78 -4.52
C ILE A 59 -20.34 -16.76 -5.66
N ALA A 60 -20.32 -16.28 -6.91
CA ALA A 60 -20.01 -17.08 -8.09
C ALA A 60 -18.60 -17.70 -8.03
N ALA A 61 -17.62 -16.93 -7.60
CA ALA A 61 -16.24 -17.38 -7.43
C ALA A 61 -16.12 -18.45 -6.35
N PHE A 62 -16.86 -18.31 -5.24
CA PHE A 62 -16.90 -19.29 -4.17
C PHE A 62 -17.55 -20.60 -4.63
N LEU A 63 -18.74 -20.52 -5.25
CA LEU A 63 -19.46 -21.67 -5.80
C LEU A 63 -18.65 -22.39 -6.87
N GLY A 64 -18.10 -21.65 -7.83
CA GLY A 64 -17.28 -22.22 -8.89
C GLY A 64 -15.99 -22.86 -8.35
N SER A 65 -15.38 -22.28 -7.30
CA SER A 65 -14.21 -22.89 -6.65
C SER A 65 -14.55 -24.19 -5.94
N LEU A 66 -15.75 -24.29 -5.35
CA LEU A 66 -16.26 -25.51 -4.73
C LEU A 66 -16.52 -26.61 -5.78
N ILE A 67 -17.10 -26.24 -6.92
CA ILE A 67 -17.30 -27.15 -8.06
C ILE A 67 -15.93 -27.66 -8.55
N GLY A 68 -14.98 -26.76 -8.81
CA GLY A 68 -13.63 -27.14 -9.26
C GLY A 68 -12.89 -28.05 -8.28
N TYR A 69 -13.04 -27.81 -6.97
CA TYR A 69 -12.50 -28.69 -5.93
C TYR A 69 -13.08 -30.11 -6.00
N PHE A 70 -14.41 -30.25 -6.09
CA PHE A 70 -15.03 -31.57 -6.16
C PHE A 70 -14.76 -32.27 -7.50
N LEU A 71 -14.72 -31.54 -8.61
CA LEU A 71 -14.29 -32.09 -9.90
C LEU A 71 -12.86 -32.64 -9.81
N GLY A 72 -11.93 -31.90 -9.20
CA GLY A 72 -10.58 -32.39 -8.95
C GLY A 72 -10.53 -33.64 -8.06
N LYS A 73 -11.33 -33.65 -6.99
CA LYS A 73 -11.41 -34.78 -6.06
C LYS A 73 -11.94 -36.06 -6.71
N TYR A 74 -12.99 -35.96 -7.53
CA TYR A 74 -13.69 -37.14 -8.06
C TYR A 74 -13.26 -37.57 -9.47
N LEU A 75 -12.90 -36.64 -10.34
CA LEU A 75 -12.46 -36.97 -11.71
C LEU A 75 -10.97 -37.35 -11.77
N GLY A 76 -10.21 -37.00 -10.73
CA GLY A 76 -8.86 -37.47 -10.49
C GLY A 76 -7.83 -37.00 -11.52
N HIS A 77 -6.60 -37.49 -11.35
CA HIS A 77 -5.42 -37.11 -12.11
C HIS A 77 -5.53 -37.22 -13.66
N PRO A 78 -6.19 -38.26 -14.25
CA PRO A 78 -6.22 -38.44 -15.71
C PRO A 78 -6.95 -37.31 -16.46
N VAL A 79 -8.10 -36.89 -15.96
CA VAL A 79 -8.92 -35.85 -16.59
C VAL A 79 -8.22 -34.49 -16.50
N VAL A 80 -7.56 -34.20 -15.38
CA VAL A 80 -6.85 -32.92 -15.19
C VAL A 80 -5.60 -32.83 -16.05
N VAL A 81 -4.88 -33.94 -16.24
CA VAL A 81 -3.76 -33.99 -17.19
C VAL A 81 -4.24 -33.76 -18.63
N TRP A 82 -5.40 -34.30 -19.00
CA TRP A 82 -5.99 -34.07 -20.32
C TRP A 82 -6.40 -32.60 -20.53
N ILE A 83 -7.01 -31.95 -19.54
CA ILE A 83 -7.49 -30.57 -19.65
C ILE A 83 -6.36 -29.54 -19.54
N PHE A 84 -5.43 -29.70 -18.59
CA PHE A 84 -4.45 -28.67 -18.24
C PHE A 84 -3.01 -29.01 -18.64
N GLY A 85 -2.74 -30.25 -19.00
CA GLY A 85 -1.40 -30.77 -19.29
C GLY A 85 -0.60 -31.10 -18.03
N LYS A 86 0.19 -32.19 -18.11
CA LYS A 86 1.00 -32.72 -17.00
C LYS A 86 1.92 -31.67 -16.36
N LYS A 87 2.57 -30.83 -17.19
CA LYS A 87 3.51 -29.79 -16.71
C LYS A 87 2.86 -28.77 -15.77
N ASN A 88 1.61 -28.37 -16.04
CA ASN A 88 0.89 -27.40 -15.20
C ASN A 88 0.39 -28.04 -13.91
N LEU A 89 -0.01 -29.30 -13.98
CA LEU A 89 -0.37 -30.10 -12.81
C LEU A 89 0.81 -30.25 -11.84
N ASP A 90 1.98 -30.67 -12.34
CA ASP A 90 3.19 -30.87 -11.53
C ASP A 90 3.65 -29.56 -10.84
N ARG A 91 3.47 -28.42 -11.51
CA ARG A 91 3.71 -27.10 -10.92
C ARG A 91 2.71 -26.76 -9.82
N GLY A 92 1.42 -27.00 -10.07
CA GLY A 92 0.35 -26.78 -9.10
C GLY A 92 0.53 -27.64 -7.85
N GLU A 93 0.92 -28.91 -8.03
CA GLU A 93 1.25 -29.82 -6.95
C GLU A 93 2.40 -29.30 -6.08
N LYS A 94 3.55 -28.99 -6.70
CA LYS A 94 4.71 -28.45 -5.98
C LYS A 94 4.36 -27.18 -5.22
N PHE A 95 3.52 -26.33 -5.81
CA PHE A 95 3.07 -25.08 -5.21
C PHE A 95 2.16 -25.32 -3.99
N ILE A 96 1.12 -26.16 -4.10
CA ILE A 96 0.21 -26.47 -2.99
C ILE A 96 0.94 -27.22 -1.88
N LYS A 97 1.77 -28.21 -2.21
CA LYS A 97 2.56 -28.95 -1.19
C LYS A 97 3.50 -28.03 -0.40
N LYS A 98 4.12 -27.06 -1.08
CA LYS A 98 5.06 -26.12 -0.44
C LYS A 98 4.36 -25.06 0.42
N TRP A 99 3.26 -24.51 -0.06
CA TRP A 99 2.67 -23.30 0.54
C TRP A 99 1.32 -23.53 1.23
N GLY A 100 0.66 -24.66 1.00
CA GLY A 100 -0.65 -24.98 1.58
C GLY A 100 -1.65 -23.86 1.35
N VAL A 101 -2.34 -23.42 2.42
CA VAL A 101 -3.37 -22.37 2.36
C VAL A 101 -2.79 -21.03 1.88
N TRP A 102 -1.53 -20.72 2.21
CA TRP A 102 -0.87 -19.50 1.74
C TRP A 102 -0.69 -19.51 0.22
N GLY A 103 -0.51 -20.68 -0.38
CA GLY A 103 -0.47 -20.83 -1.83
C GLY A 103 -1.79 -20.41 -2.46
N ILE A 104 -2.91 -20.86 -1.89
CA ILE A 104 -4.26 -20.50 -2.36
C ILE A 104 -4.49 -18.99 -2.26
N ILE A 105 -4.09 -18.37 -1.13
CA ILE A 105 -4.24 -16.92 -0.92
C ILE A 105 -3.43 -16.14 -1.97
N VAL A 106 -2.16 -16.47 -2.15
CA VAL A 106 -1.29 -15.79 -3.12
C VAL A 106 -1.79 -16.00 -4.55
N ALA A 107 -2.25 -17.21 -4.88
CA ALA A 107 -2.82 -17.47 -6.20
C ALA A 107 -4.14 -16.71 -6.44
N GLY A 108 -4.93 -16.48 -5.39
CA GLY A 108 -6.15 -15.68 -5.46
C GLY A 108 -5.87 -14.20 -5.72
N LEU A 109 -4.75 -13.68 -5.20
CA LEU A 109 -4.32 -12.29 -5.36
C LEU A 109 -3.64 -12.00 -6.70
N THR A 110 -3.11 -13.03 -7.37
CA THR A 110 -2.30 -12.89 -8.59
C THR A 110 -3.10 -13.32 -9.83
N PRO A 111 -2.75 -12.89 -11.06
CA PRO A 111 -3.47 -13.23 -12.29
C PRO A 111 -3.25 -14.69 -12.75
N ILE A 112 -2.89 -15.59 -11.83
CA ILE A 112 -2.72 -17.01 -12.11
C ILE A 112 -4.10 -17.62 -12.46
N PRO A 113 -4.19 -18.55 -13.44
CA PRO A 113 -5.43 -19.25 -13.74
C PRO A 113 -5.93 -20.04 -12.53
N PHE A 114 -6.90 -19.47 -11.81
CA PHE A 114 -7.31 -19.98 -10.50
C PHE A 114 -7.95 -21.38 -10.59
N LYS A 115 -8.55 -21.73 -11.74
CA LYS A 115 -9.01 -23.10 -12.04
C LYS A 115 -7.95 -24.19 -11.85
N ILE A 116 -6.68 -23.91 -12.12
CA ILE A 116 -5.62 -24.90 -11.87
C ILE A 116 -5.51 -25.17 -10.36
N VAL A 117 -5.65 -24.11 -9.55
CA VAL A 117 -5.57 -24.16 -8.10
C VAL A 117 -6.78 -24.86 -7.48
N THR A 118 -7.99 -24.62 -8.00
CA THR A 118 -9.22 -25.27 -7.51
C THR A 118 -9.18 -26.78 -7.76
N TRP A 119 -8.82 -27.19 -8.98
CA TRP A 119 -8.70 -28.61 -9.34
C TRP A 119 -7.57 -29.31 -8.58
N THR A 120 -6.39 -28.70 -8.49
CA THR A 120 -5.26 -29.31 -7.77
C THR A 120 -5.53 -29.42 -6.27
N ALA A 121 -6.19 -28.44 -5.64
CA ALA A 121 -6.62 -28.55 -4.25
C ALA A 121 -7.57 -29.74 -4.02
N GLY A 122 -8.45 -30.01 -5.00
CA GLY A 122 -9.34 -31.17 -5.01
C GLY A 122 -8.61 -32.50 -5.14
N ILE A 123 -7.71 -32.61 -6.12
CA ILE A 123 -6.90 -33.83 -6.38
C ILE A 123 -6.09 -34.23 -5.15
N PHE A 124 -5.51 -33.26 -4.45
CA PHE A 124 -4.71 -33.49 -3.24
C PHE A 124 -5.53 -33.47 -1.95
N GLU A 125 -6.85 -33.47 -2.06
CA GLU A 125 -7.78 -33.51 -0.93
C GLU A 125 -7.45 -32.52 0.19
N MET A 126 -7.11 -31.28 -0.19
CA MET A 126 -6.84 -30.23 0.77
C MET A 126 -8.07 -30.04 1.69
N PRO A 127 -7.90 -29.95 3.03
CA PRO A 127 -9.03 -29.79 3.93
C PRO A 127 -9.94 -28.63 3.49
N LEU A 128 -11.21 -28.93 3.23
CA LEU A 128 -12.14 -28.02 2.54
C LEU A 128 -12.22 -26.64 3.20
N HIS A 129 -12.25 -26.59 4.53
CA HIS A 129 -12.28 -25.33 5.28
C HIS A 129 -11.03 -24.45 5.03
N LYS A 130 -9.83 -25.04 4.89
CA LYS A 130 -8.59 -24.30 4.58
C LYS A 130 -8.62 -23.77 3.15
N PHE A 131 -9.09 -24.58 2.21
CA PHE A 131 -9.25 -24.16 0.83
C PHE A 131 -10.23 -22.99 0.72
N LEU A 132 -11.44 -23.13 1.28
CA LEU A 132 -12.47 -22.08 1.24
C LEU A 132 -12.01 -20.79 1.93
N PHE A 133 -11.31 -20.90 3.07
CA PHE A 133 -10.69 -19.75 3.72
C PHE A 133 -9.66 -19.07 2.81
N GLY A 134 -8.78 -19.84 2.17
CA GLY A 134 -7.78 -19.31 1.24
C GLY A 134 -8.40 -18.63 0.02
N VAL A 135 -9.48 -19.19 -0.53
CA VAL A 135 -10.25 -18.61 -1.64
C VAL A 135 -10.85 -17.27 -1.22
N LEU A 136 -11.53 -17.21 -0.08
CA LEU A 136 -12.17 -15.99 0.40
C LEU A 136 -11.14 -14.87 0.61
N ILE A 137 -10.07 -15.17 1.36
CA ILE A 137 -9.03 -14.18 1.70
C ILE A 137 -8.20 -13.78 0.48
N GLY A 138 -7.89 -14.72 -0.41
CA GLY A 138 -7.09 -14.43 -1.60
C GLY A 138 -7.84 -13.63 -2.66
N ARG A 139 -9.15 -13.87 -2.83
CA ARG A 139 -9.89 -13.31 -3.98
C ARG A 139 -10.66 -12.06 -3.65
N LEU A 140 -11.12 -11.91 -2.41
CA LEU A 140 -11.84 -10.70 -2.00
C LEU A 140 -11.04 -9.43 -2.31
N PRO A 141 -9.74 -9.31 -1.95
CA PRO A 141 -8.98 -8.10 -2.25
C PRO A 141 -8.80 -7.88 -3.75
N ARG A 142 -8.49 -8.94 -4.52
CA ARG A 142 -8.32 -8.84 -5.98
C ARG A 142 -9.61 -8.35 -6.64
N TYR A 143 -10.74 -8.98 -6.33
CA TYR A 143 -12.01 -8.57 -6.92
C TYR A 143 -12.43 -7.19 -6.49
N MET A 144 -12.19 -6.79 -5.24
CA MET A 144 -12.40 -5.40 -4.84
C MET A 144 -11.54 -4.43 -5.65
N ILE A 145 -10.25 -4.72 -5.84
CA ILE A 145 -9.33 -3.89 -6.62
C ILE A 145 -9.78 -3.81 -8.08
N THR A 146 -10.05 -4.95 -8.72
CA THR A 146 -10.48 -4.94 -10.12
C THR A 146 -11.87 -4.33 -10.29
N ALA A 147 -12.76 -4.55 -9.32
CA ALA A 147 -14.09 -3.94 -9.28
C ALA A 147 -13.97 -2.43 -9.22
N TYR A 148 -13.16 -1.96 -8.28
CA TYR A 148 -12.91 -0.55 -8.10
C TYR A 148 -12.27 0.05 -9.36
N ALA A 149 -11.24 -0.58 -9.94
CA ALA A 149 -10.63 -0.16 -11.19
C ALA A 149 -11.64 -0.12 -12.36
N GLY A 150 -12.45 -1.15 -12.53
CA GLY A 150 -13.46 -1.21 -13.60
C GLY A 150 -14.54 -0.14 -13.48
N VAL A 151 -14.88 0.25 -12.26
CA VAL A 151 -15.79 1.38 -12.01
C VAL A 151 -15.09 2.70 -12.27
N LEU A 152 -13.87 2.83 -11.79
CA LEU A 152 -13.08 4.04 -11.85
C LEU A 152 -12.73 4.48 -13.27
N PHE A 153 -12.43 3.51 -14.14
CA PHE A 153 -12.07 3.77 -15.53
C PHE A 153 -13.26 3.81 -16.49
N PHE A 154 -14.42 3.24 -16.12
CA PHE A 154 -15.54 3.07 -17.06
C PHE A 154 -16.90 3.59 -16.56
N GLN A 155 -17.03 4.04 -15.32
CA GLN A 155 -18.22 4.71 -14.81
C GLN A 155 -17.86 6.10 -14.27
N ASP A 156 -18.34 7.15 -14.94
CA ASP A 156 -18.23 8.54 -14.47
C ASP A 156 -19.03 8.85 -13.19
N LYS A 157 -19.67 7.84 -12.58
CA LYS A 157 -20.67 7.99 -11.51
C LYS A 157 -20.33 7.27 -10.20
N PHE A 158 -19.08 6.86 -10.01
CA PHE A 158 -18.68 6.34 -8.70
C PHE A 158 -18.15 7.45 -7.82
N TYR A 159 -18.96 7.79 -6.83
CA TYR A 159 -18.55 8.58 -5.68
C TYR A 159 -18.48 7.60 -4.51
N ALA A 160 -17.27 7.26 -4.06
CA ALA A 160 -17.14 6.64 -2.75
C ALA A 160 -17.81 7.57 -1.74
N THR A 161 -18.54 7.01 -0.77
CA THR A 161 -19.10 7.85 0.30
C THR A 161 -17.94 8.56 1.01
N THR A 162 -18.23 9.71 1.62
CA THR A 162 -17.21 10.44 2.37
C THR A 162 -16.60 9.53 3.43
N GLU A 163 -17.38 8.74 4.15
CA GLU A 163 -16.83 7.81 5.15
C GLU A 163 -15.93 6.71 4.56
N MET A 164 -16.33 6.10 3.45
CA MET A 164 -15.51 5.07 2.80
C MET A 164 -14.20 5.66 2.30
N SER A 165 -14.25 6.87 1.75
CA SER A 165 -13.07 7.59 1.28
C SER A 165 -12.14 7.95 2.43
N ALA A 166 -12.69 8.35 3.59
CA ALA A 166 -11.88 8.59 4.79
C ALA A 166 -11.14 7.33 5.25
N VAL A 167 -11.80 6.17 5.22
CA VAL A 167 -11.17 4.88 5.54
C VAL A 167 -10.07 4.55 4.53
N ILE A 168 -10.32 4.72 3.23
CA ILE A 168 -9.34 4.42 2.17
C ILE A 168 -8.12 5.33 2.32
N LEU A 169 -8.32 6.65 2.38
CA LEU A 169 -7.23 7.61 2.51
C LEU A 169 -6.48 7.43 3.83
N GLY A 170 -7.19 7.19 4.94
CA GLY A 170 -6.58 6.87 6.22
C GLY A 170 -5.78 5.56 6.18
N PHE A 171 -6.25 4.52 5.50
CA PHE A 171 -5.51 3.27 5.30
C PHE A 171 -4.22 3.53 4.51
N PHE A 172 -4.30 4.24 3.38
CA PHE A 172 -3.15 4.53 2.54
C PHE A 172 -2.15 5.39 3.30
N GLN A 173 -2.55 6.52 3.89
CA GLN A 173 -1.68 7.32 4.75
C GLN A 173 -1.04 6.43 5.82
N GLY A 174 -1.86 5.66 6.54
CA GLY A 174 -1.43 4.83 7.65
C GLY A 174 -0.28 3.88 7.28
N ILE A 175 -0.46 3.11 6.22
CA ILE A 175 0.54 2.15 5.74
C ILE A 175 1.75 2.84 5.12
N THR A 176 1.51 3.79 4.21
CA THR A 176 2.53 4.32 3.32
C THR A 176 3.41 5.41 3.95
N GLU A 177 3.00 5.97 5.10
CA GLU A 177 3.79 6.97 5.82
C GLU A 177 5.12 6.39 6.31
N PHE A 178 5.08 5.18 6.86
CA PHE A 178 6.25 4.52 7.41
C PHE A 178 6.90 3.55 6.42
N LEU A 179 6.11 2.92 5.54
CA LEU A 179 6.67 2.15 4.44
C LEU A 179 7.47 3.08 3.52
N PRO A 180 8.64 2.64 3.01
CA PRO A 180 9.51 3.48 2.20
C PRO A 180 8.98 3.57 0.75
N ILE A 181 7.70 3.94 0.57
CA ILE A 181 6.97 3.93 -0.70
C ILE A 181 6.22 5.24 -1.03
N SER A 182 6.42 6.28 -0.22
CA SER A 182 5.86 7.64 -0.39
C SER A 182 4.35 7.75 -0.17
N SER A 183 3.96 8.22 1.02
CA SER A 183 2.56 8.49 1.37
C SER A 183 1.90 9.56 0.52
N SER A 184 2.57 10.70 0.32
CA SER A 184 2.04 11.79 -0.50
C SER A 184 1.69 11.35 -1.92
N GLY A 185 2.57 10.58 -2.58
CA GLY A 185 2.29 10.02 -3.90
C GLY A 185 1.09 9.07 -3.92
N HIS A 186 0.94 8.23 -2.90
CA HIS A 186 -0.21 7.32 -2.81
C HIS A 186 -1.52 8.05 -2.51
N LEU A 187 -1.50 9.05 -1.61
CA LEU A 187 -2.67 9.88 -1.34
C LEU A 187 -3.11 10.61 -2.59
N ILE A 188 -2.21 11.35 -3.27
CA ILE A 188 -2.55 12.08 -4.51
C ILE A 188 -3.18 11.16 -5.56
N LEU A 189 -2.62 9.95 -5.74
CA LEU A 189 -3.21 8.94 -6.62
C LEU A 189 -4.64 8.56 -6.17
N MET A 190 -4.81 8.22 -4.89
CA MET A 190 -6.11 7.82 -4.35
C MET A 190 -7.15 8.94 -4.35
N GLU A 191 -6.76 10.19 -4.15
CA GLU A 191 -7.65 11.35 -4.21
C GLU A 191 -8.20 11.56 -5.62
N GLN A 192 -7.33 11.49 -6.63
CA GLN A 192 -7.76 11.53 -8.03
C GLN A 192 -8.69 10.36 -8.36
N PHE A 193 -8.45 9.22 -7.75
CA PHE A 193 -9.29 8.03 -7.93
C PHE A 193 -10.65 8.13 -7.22
N LEU A 194 -10.73 8.74 -6.04
CA LEU A 194 -11.95 8.81 -5.24
C LEU A 194 -12.91 9.93 -5.67
N LYS A 195 -12.43 10.95 -6.41
CA LYS A 195 -13.22 12.07 -6.95
C LYS A 195 -14.16 12.70 -5.91
N LEU A 196 -13.66 12.89 -4.68
CA LEU A 196 -14.43 13.48 -3.59
C LEU A 196 -14.91 14.90 -3.95
N PRO A 197 -16.14 15.31 -3.56
CA PRO A 197 -16.64 16.67 -3.78
C PRO A 197 -16.06 17.65 -2.73
N LEU A 198 -14.75 17.59 -2.51
CA LEU A 198 -14.01 18.45 -1.58
C LEU A 198 -13.09 19.37 -2.38
N GLY A 199 -12.97 20.63 -1.97
CA GLY A 199 -12.02 21.56 -2.58
C GLY A 199 -10.58 21.14 -2.27
N ALA A 200 -9.62 21.59 -3.09
CA ALA A 200 -8.20 21.28 -2.88
C ALA A 200 -7.69 21.65 -1.48
N LYS A 201 -8.17 22.78 -0.93
CA LYS A 201 -7.82 23.23 0.42
C LYS A 201 -8.39 22.33 1.52
N ASP A 202 -9.60 21.81 1.33
CA ASP A 202 -10.24 20.90 2.30
C ASP A 202 -9.51 19.55 2.33
N MET A 203 -9.07 19.08 1.15
CA MET A 203 -8.25 17.87 1.02
C MET A 203 -6.88 18.03 1.68
N GLU A 204 -6.21 19.17 1.47
CA GLU A 204 -4.93 19.46 2.12
C GLU A 204 -5.05 19.48 3.66
N ILE A 205 -6.11 20.11 4.19
CA ILE A 205 -6.40 20.10 5.62
C ILE A 205 -6.65 18.66 6.11
N PHE A 206 -7.41 17.87 5.35
CA PHE A 206 -7.66 16.47 5.69
C PHE A 206 -6.37 15.64 5.74
N ASP A 207 -5.48 15.79 4.76
CA ASP A 207 -4.17 15.14 4.72
C ASP A 207 -3.34 15.47 5.97
N ILE A 208 -3.33 16.73 6.40
CA ILE A 208 -2.67 17.15 7.64
C ILE A 208 -3.23 16.37 8.83
N PHE A 209 -4.56 16.25 8.96
CA PHE A 209 -5.17 15.47 10.03
C PHE A 209 -4.80 13.98 9.94
N LEU A 210 -4.78 13.38 8.75
CA LEU A 210 -4.36 12.00 8.57
C LEU A 210 -2.93 11.77 9.07
N HIS A 211 -2.02 12.72 8.85
CA HIS A 211 -0.67 12.69 9.40
C HIS A 211 -0.66 12.76 10.93
N GLY A 212 -1.61 13.47 11.54
CA GLY A 212 -1.84 13.46 12.99
C GLY A 212 -2.15 12.05 13.53
N GLY A 213 -2.90 11.24 12.78
CA GLY A 213 -3.12 9.82 13.10
C GLY A 213 -1.82 9.01 13.09
N SER A 214 -0.99 9.19 12.07
CA SER A 214 0.33 8.57 11.98
C SER A 214 1.29 9.04 13.08
N LEU A 215 1.23 10.32 13.45
CA LEU A 215 1.99 10.90 14.55
C LEU A 215 1.62 10.26 15.89
N LEU A 216 0.32 10.07 16.15
CA LEU A 216 -0.13 9.39 17.36
C LEU A 216 0.40 7.96 17.41
N ALA A 217 0.40 7.24 16.29
CA ALA A 217 0.90 5.87 16.21
C ALA A 217 2.38 5.79 16.57
N ILE A 218 3.21 6.69 16.04
CA ILE A 218 4.65 6.69 16.34
C ILE A 218 4.96 7.14 17.77
N VAL A 219 4.21 8.10 18.31
CA VAL A 219 4.34 8.52 19.72
C VAL A 219 4.02 7.36 20.66
N ILE A 220 2.92 6.65 20.41
CA ILE A 220 2.52 5.51 21.24
C ILE A 220 3.49 4.33 21.05
N TYR A 221 3.89 4.01 19.83
CA TYR A 221 4.78 2.88 19.57
C TYR A 221 6.14 3.06 20.26
N PHE A 222 6.73 4.26 20.18
CA PHE A 222 8.04 4.59 20.77
C PHE A 222 7.93 5.35 22.09
N TRP A 223 6.85 5.19 22.86
CA TRP A 223 6.59 6.01 24.05
C TRP A 223 7.75 6.03 25.06
N ARG A 224 8.43 4.90 25.27
CA ARG A 224 9.61 4.81 26.14
C ARG A 224 10.81 5.56 25.57
N ASP A 225 11.05 5.45 24.27
CA ASP A 225 12.14 6.17 23.62
C ASP A 225 11.90 7.69 23.66
N TRP A 226 10.65 8.13 23.51
CA TRP A 226 10.28 9.54 23.69
C TRP A 226 10.50 10.04 25.12
N LEU A 227 10.15 9.24 26.13
CA LEU A 227 10.45 9.58 27.53
C LEU A 227 11.95 9.72 27.77
N ASN A 228 12.77 8.81 27.22
CA ASN A 228 14.23 8.91 27.30
C ASN A 228 14.75 10.18 26.63
N VAL A 229 14.25 10.51 25.44
CA VAL A 229 14.60 11.75 24.73
C VAL A 229 14.26 12.98 25.58
N LEU A 230 13.08 13.03 26.19
CA LEU A 230 12.67 14.12 27.06
C LEU A 230 13.57 14.23 28.31
N GLN A 231 13.92 13.10 28.92
CA GLN A 231 14.82 13.06 30.07
C GLN A 231 16.22 13.58 29.71
N GLU A 232 16.79 13.14 28.58
CA GLU A 232 18.08 13.63 28.07
C GLU A 232 18.06 15.15 27.81
N LEU A 233 16.99 15.67 27.19
CA LEU A 233 16.83 17.11 26.96
C LEU A 233 16.73 17.91 28.26
N LEU A 234 15.92 17.44 29.22
CA LEU A 234 15.78 18.07 30.53
C LEU A 234 17.11 18.07 31.30
N GLU A 235 17.88 16.98 31.21
CA GLU A 235 19.20 16.91 31.82
C GLU A 235 20.17 17.91 31.19
N MET A 236 20.19 18.06 29.86
CA MET A 236 21.00 19.08 29.19
C MET A 236 20.64 20.50 29.62
N ILE A 237 19.35 20.79 29.79
CA ILE A 237 18.87 22.09 30.27
C ILE A 237 19.31 22.31 31.73
N LYS A 238 19.09 21.32 32.60
CA LYS A 238 19.43 21.40 34.03
C LYS A 238 20.93 21.55 34.28
N THR A 239 21.74 20.79 33.54
CA THR A 239 23.21 20.80 33.69
C THR A 239 23.89 21.90 32.85
N ARG A 240 23.14 22.54 31.94
CA ARG A 240 23.67 23.49 30.93
C ARG A 240 24.82 22.91 30.11
N ARG A 241 24.83 21.59 29.88
CA ARG A 241 25.86 20.87 29.13
C ARG A 241 25.23 20.06 28.00
N ILE A 242 25.76 20.23 26.80
CA ILE A 242 25.31 19.49 25.62
C ILE A 242 25.91 18.09 25.65
N GLN A 243 25.07 17.06 25.73
CA GLN A 243 25.50 15.67 25.64
C GLN A 243 25.51 15.22 24.17
N LYS A 244 26.64 15.40 23.47
CA LYS A 244 26.74 15.15 22.03
C LYS A 244 26.49 13.69 21.59
N ASN A 245 26.58 12.75 22.51
CA ASN A 245 26.37 11.33 22.26
C ASN A 245 24.95 10.85 22.59
N SER A 246 24.09 11.74 23.10
CA SER A 246 22.71 11.39 23.45
C SER A 246 21.86 11.25 22.19
N PHE A 247 20.83 10.40 22.27
CA PHE A 247 19.92 10.18 21.14
C PHE A 247 19.06 11.43 20.87
N ALA A 248 18.66 12.15 21.91
CA ALA A 248 17.98 13.43 21.81
C ALA A 248 18.79 14.48 21.03
N PHE A 249 20.09 14.58 21.29
CA PHE A 249 20.96 15.50 20.55
C PHE A 249 20.99 15.14 19.05
N MET A 250 21.04 13.85 18.72
CA MET A 250 21.01 13.38 17.33
C MET A 250 19.68 13.69 16.64
N LEU A 251 18.55 13.53 17.33
CA LEU A 251 17.23 13.91 16.80
C LEU A 251 17.14 15.41 16.52
N VAL A 252 17.58 16.26 17.47
CA VAL A 252 17.58 17.72 17.29
C VAL A 252 18.42 18.09 16.07
N VAL A 253 19.67 17.66 16.03
CA VAL A 253 20.61 18.00 14.96
C VAL A 253 20.15 17.45 13.60
N GLY A 254 19.59 16.24 13.57
CA GLY A 254 19.05 15.65 12.36
C GLY A 254 17.79 16.34 11.84
N THR A 255 17.01 17.01 12.69
CA THR A 255 15.75 17.65 12.27
C THR A 255 15.99 19.05 11.70
N ILE A 256 17.05 19.74 12.14
CA ILE A 256 17.39 21.11 11.72
C ILE A 256 17.36 21.30 10.19
N PRO A 257 18.02 20.47 9.36
CA PRO A 257 18.04 20.70 7.92
C PRO A 257 16.65 20.64 7.29
N ALA A 258 15.78 19.74 7.76
CA ALA A 258 14.42 19.60 7.25
C ALA A 258 13.54 20.79 7.65
N ILE A 259 13.68 21.31 8.88
CA ILE A 259 12.96 22.50 9.34
C ILE A 259 13.38 23.73 8.52
N ILE A 260 14.69 23.93 8.33
CA ILE A 260 15.20 25.05 7.53
C ILE A 260 14.68 24.97 6.10
N ALA A 261 14.74 23.79 5.48
CA ALA A 261 14.22 23.61 4.14
C ALA A 261 12.71 23.84 4.06
N GLY A 262 11.95 23.36 5.06
CA GLY A 262 10.51 23.60 5.15
C GLY A 262 10.17 25.08 5.23
N LEU A 263 10.90 25.85 6.03
CA LEU A 263 10.67 27.30 6.17
C LEU A 263 11.07 28.10 4.91
N LEU A 264 12.09 27.65 4.16
CA LEU A 264 12.60 28.38 2.99
C LEU A 264 11.91 28.00 1.67
N PHE A 265 11.42 26.77 1.54
CA PHE A 265 11.01 26.21 0.24
C PHE A 265 9.57 25.72 0.19
N ASN A 266 8.74 25.90 1.23
CA ASN A 266 7.37 25.38 1.24
C ASN A 266 6.54 25.81 0.01
N ASP A 267 6.61 27.10 -0.35
CA ASP A 267 5.82 27.69 -1.43
C ASP A 267 6.29 27.24 -2.83
N ALA A 268 7.58 26.92 -2.99
CA ALA A 268 8.13 26.45 -4.27
C ALA A 268 7.70 25.01 -4.59
N VAL A 269 7.36 24.22 -3.56
CA VAL A 269 7.09 22.79 -3.67
C VAL A 269 5.60 22.49 -3.85
N SER A 270 4.71 23.41 -3.46
CA SER A 270 3.26 23.22 -3.46
C SER A 270 2.59 23.24 -4.83
N GLY A 271 3.19 23.86 -5.85
CA GLY A 271 2.58 24.06 -7.18
C GLY A 271 3.02 23.07 -8.27
N THR A 272 4.29 23.13 -8.69
CA THR A 272 4.75 22.51 -9.96
C THR A 272 4.97 20.99 -9.86
N LEU A 273 5.20 20.47 -8.65
CA LEU A 273 5.63 19.08 -8.43
C LEU A 273 4.49 18.12 -8.05
N ARG A 274 3.28 18.62 -7.76
CA ARG A 274 2.09 17.80 -7.44
C ARG A 274 1.35 17.33 -8.70
N ASN A 275 2.07 16.75 -9.67
CA ASN A 275 1.47 16.13 -10.85
C ASN A 275 1.88 14.66 -10.97
N LEU A 276 1.04 13.86 -11.64
CA LEU A 276 1.24 12.42 -11.78
C LEU A 276 2.57 12.05 -12.45
N THR A 277 3.03 12.84 -13.42
CA THR A 277 4.29 12.62 -14.12
C THR A 277 5.47 12.72 -13.16
N SER A 278 5.52 13.80 -12.37
CA SER A 278 6.55 14.00 -11.35
C SER A 278 6.55 12.88 -10.31
N ILE A 279 5.38 12.47 -9.84
CA ILE A 279 5.25 11.36 -8.87
C ILE A 279 5.78 10.05 -9.47
N GLY A 280 5.39 9.72 -10.71
CA GLY A 280 5.84 8.51 -11.40
C GLY A 280 7.36 8.48 -11.60
N ILE A 281 7.97 9.61 -12.00
CA ILE A 281 9.43 9.73 -12.15
C ILE A 281 10.13 9.55 -10.79
N LEU A 282 9.60 10.17 -9.72
CA LEU A 282 10.19 10.08 -8.38
C LEU A 282 10.05 8.68 -7.77
N PHE A 283 8.97 7.95 -8.06
CA PHE A 283 8.87 6.54 -7.71
C PHE A 283 9.96 5.70 -8.38
N ALA A 284 10.21 5.90 -9.68
CA ALA A 284 11.30 5.23 -10.38
C ALA A 284 12.67 5.62 -9.79
N ALA A 285 12.89 6.90 -9.50
CA ALA A 285 14.13 7.38 -8.89
C ALA A 285 14.37 6.77 -7.50
N MET A 286 13.35 6.72 -6.64
CA MET A 286 13.43 6.08 -5.32
C MET A 286 13.64 4.57 -5.42
N ALA A 287 13.02 3.91 -6.40
CA ALA A 287 13.26 2.49 -6.67
C ALA A 287 14.75 2.22 -6.99
N LEU A 288 15.34 3.02 -7.89
CA LEU A 288 16.76 2.93 -8.24
C LEU A 288 17.66 3.28 -7.06
N PHE A 289 17.29 4.29 -6.28
CA PHE A 289 18.00 4.68 -5.06
C PHE A 289 18.08 3.51 -4.07
N PHE A 290 17.01 2.75 -3.83
CA PHE A 290 17.07 1.59 -2.95
C PHE A 290 17.98 0.47 -3.48
N LEU A 291 18.02 0.24 -4.80
CA LEU A 291 18.97 -0.72 -5.37
C LEU A 291 20.41 -0.26 -5.14
N TYR A 292 20.67 1.04 -5.33
CA TYR A 292 21.98 1.64 -5.07
C TYR A 292 22.39 1.53 -3.60
N VAL A 293 21.49 1.87 -2.67
CA VAL A 293 21.70 1.72 -1.23
C VAL A 293 22.06 0.28 -0.89
N GLU A 294 21.24 -0.67 -1.33
CA GLU A 294 21.43 -2.10 -1.06
C GLU A 294 22.75 -2.64 -1.64
N TRP A 295 23.20 -2.10 -2.77
CA TRP A 295 24.48 -2.44 -3.36
C TRP A 295 25.67 -1.83 -2.60
N ARG A 296 25.54 -0.58 -2.13
CA ARG A 296 26.65 0.19 -1.56
C ARG A 296 26.82 0.04 -0.05
N SER A 297 25.75 -0.31 0.67
CA SER A 297 25.75 -0.42 2.13
C SER A 297 26.79 -1.42 2.63
N LYS A 298 27.54 -1.01 3.66
CA LYS A 298 28.63 -1.80 4.25
C LYS A 298 28.09 -3.11 4.88
N LYS A 299 28.94 -4.15 4.92
CA LYS A 299 28.63 -5.41 5.63
C LYS A 299 28.72 -5.27 7.16
N ASN A 300 29.68 -4.47 7.67
CA ASN A 300 29.81 -4.17 9.10
C ASN A 300 28.99 -2.91 9.43
N GLN A 301 27.75 -3.11 9.85
CA GLN A 301 26.79 -2.05 10.14
C GLN A 301 26.71 -1.78 11.64
N SER A 302 26.65 -0.51 12.02
CA SER A 302 26.55 -0.05 13.40
C SER A 302 25.11 0.31 13.75
N GLU A 303 24.70 0.09 14.99
CA GLU A 303 23.41 0.58 15.51
C GLU A 303 23.51 2.04 15.98
N THR A 304 24.71 2.53 16.24
CA THR A 304 24.96 3.85 16.85
C THR A 304 24.85 4.95 15.80
N VAL A 305 23.90 5.84 16.02
CA VAL A 305 23.80 7.12 15.32
C VAL A 305 24.87 8.06 15.89
N THR A 306 25.59 8.79 15.04
CA THR A 306 26.54 9.83 15.48
C THR A 306 26.05 11.17 14.95
N PRO A 307 26.52 12.32 15.50
CA PRO A 307 26.10 13.64 15.01
C PRO A 307 26.27 13.80 13.49
N THR A 308 27.39 13.31 12.93
CA THR A 308 27.63 13.33 11.48
C THR A 308 26.58 12.52 10.72
N LYS A 309 26.25 11.31 11.19
CA LYS A 309 25.21 10.49 10.56
C LYS A 309 23.84 11.17 10.65
N ALA A 310 23.53 11.78 11.79
CA ALA A 310 22.27 12.49 12.02
C ALA A 310 22.09 13.67 11.06
N ILE A 311 23.12 14.51 10.87
CA ILE A 311 23.09 15.64 9.92
C ILE A 311 22.90 15.14 8.49
N LEU A 312 23.65 14.10 8.08
CA LEU A 312 23.54 13.55 6.73
C LEU A 312 22.14 12.99 6.44
N VAL A 313 21.55 12.28 7.40
CA VAL A 313 20.15 11.81 7.29
C VAL A 313 19.20 13.01 7.24
N GLY A 314 19.41 14.03 8.09
CA GLY A 314 18.61 15.26 8.09
C GLY A 314 18.62 16.03 6.77
N LEU A 315 19.79 16.14 6.14
CA LEU A 315 19.93 16.75 4.80
C LEU A 315 19.10 16.00 3.76
N THR A 316 19.07 14.68 3.81
CA THR A 316 18.20 13.91 2.91
C THR A 316 16.72 14.01 3.26
N GLN A 317 16.38 14.23 4.53
CA GLN A 317 14.99 14.48 4.93
C GLN A 317 14.45 15.79 4.32
N ALA A 318 15.29 16.80 4.11
CA ALA A 318 14.89 18.04 3.43
C ALA A 318 14.40 17.78 1.99
N LEU A 319 14.96 16.78 1.30
CA LEU A 319 14.52 16.40 -0.04
C LEU A 319 13.11 15.79 -0.02
N ALA A 320 12.67 15.24 1.12
CA ALA A 320 11.35 14.65 1.28
C ALA A 320 10.20 15.68 1.30
N LEU A 321 10.51 16.98 1.24
CA LEU A 321 9.50 18.00 0.96
C LEU A 321 8.87 17.79 -0.42
N VAL A 322 9.64 17.28 -1.40
CA VAL A 322 9.14 17.04 -2.76
C VAL A 322 8.13 15.88 -2.77
N PRO A 323 6.88 16.11 -3.22
CA PRO A 323 5.86 15.06 -3.33
C PRO A 323 6.34 13.91 -4.21
N GLY A 324 6.16 12.67 -3.76
CA GLY A 324 6.68 11.46 -4.43
C GLY A 324 8.03 10.97 -3.90
N ILE A 325 8.79 11.80 -3.18
CA ILE A 325 9.94 11.33 -2.40
C ILE A 325 9.44 10.77 -1.06
N SER A 326 9.68 9.49 -0.83
CA SER A 326 9.37 8.87 0.46
C SER A 326 10.32 9.39 1.53
N ARG A 327 9.79 10.14 2.51
CA ARG A 327 10.53 10.60 3.69
C ARG A 327 11.25 9.44 4.38
N SER A 328 10.50 8.44 4.84
CA SER A 328 11.06 7.24 5.46
C SER A 328 12.05 6.52 4.54
N GLY A 329 11.74 6.39 3.26
CA GLY A 329 12.63 5.74 2.29
C GLY A 329 13.98 6.43 2.15
N ILE A 330 13.99 7.75 1.93
CA ILE A 330 15.22 8.49 1.66
C ILE A 330 16.11 8.58 2.90
N THR A 331 15.54 8.77 4.09
CA THR A 331 16.27 8.84 5.36
C THR A 331 16.77 7.46 5.82
N ILE A 332 15.99 6.38 5.65
CA ILE A 332 16.47 5.01 5.90
C ILE A 332 17.65 4.71 4.98
N GLY A 333 17.50 4.97 3.67
CA GLY A 333 18.55 4.70 2.70
C GLY A 333 19.82 5.51 2.98
N ALA A 334 19.67 6.80 3.29
CA ALA A 334 20.78 7.66 3.71
C ALA A 334 21.47 7.13 4.97
N GLY A 335 20.69 6.75 5.99
CA GLY A 335 21.22 6.15 7.22
C GLY A 335 22.06 4.91 6.93
N MET A 336 21.56 4.02 6.09
CA MET A 336 22.31 2.83 5.66
C MET A 336 23.59 3.16 4.88
N LEU A 337 23.58 4.19 4.03
CA LEU A 337 24.78 4.65 3.31
C LEU A 337 25.85 5.21 4.27
N THR A 338 25.44 5.80 5.40
CA THR A 338 26.38 6.19 6.47
C THR A 338 26.91 5.00 7.29
N GLY A 339 26.45 3.78 7.02
CA GLY A 339 26.85 2.54 7.70
C GLY A 339 25.99 2.15 8.89
N LEU A 340 24.77 2.70 9.02
CA LEU A 340 23.80 2.22 10.00
C LEU A 340 23.20 0.87 9.58
N ARG A 341 22.83 0.06 10.58
CA ARG A 341 22.00 -1.13 10.35
C ARG A 341 20.60 -0.71 9.90
N ARG A 342 19.96 -1.49 9.03
CA ARG A 342 18.65 -1.15 8.41
C ARG A 342 17.57 -0.79 9.43
N ASP A 343 17.39 -1.63 10.45
CA ASP A 343 16.45 -1.44 11.54
C ASP A 343 16.81 -0.23 12.42
N ALA A 344 18.10 0.01 12.69
CA ALA A 344 18.55 1.20 13.41
C ALA A 344 18.31 2.49 12.61
N ALA A 345 18.57 2.47 11.30
CA ALA A 345 18.27 3.55 10.38
C ALA A 345 16.75 3.81 10.31
N ALA A 346 15.93 2.75 10.30
CA ALA A 346 14.47 2.85 10.35
C ALA A 346 13.97 3.46 11.66
N LYS A 347 14.45 2.98 12.82
CA LYS A 347 14.09 3.56 14.12
C LYS A 347 14.44 5.04 14.18
N PHE A 348 15.67 5.41 13.79
CA PHE A 348 16.10 6.80 13.78
C PHE A 348 15.27 7.64 12.80
N SER A 349 15.06 7.16 11.58
CA SER A 349 14.20 7.81 10.58
C SER A 349 12.78 8.02 11.06
N PHE A 350 12.19 7.04 11.74
CA PHE A 350 10.82 7.15 12.24
C PHE A 350 10.75 8.24 13.29
N MET A 351 11.59 8.16 14.33
CA MET A 351 11.57 9.18 15.39
C MET A 351 11.87 10.57 14.84
N LEU A 352 12.83 10.70 13.91
CA LEU A 352 13.11 11.94 13.20
C LEU A 352 11.89 12.46 12.42
N GLY A 353 11.20 11.57 11.72
CA GLY A 353 9.95 11.87 11.02
C GLY A 353 8.83 12.29 11.97
N GLY A 354 8.72 11.68 13.15
CA GLY A 354 7.75 12.07 14.19
C GLY A 354 7.92 13.53 14.61
N VAL A 355 9.15 14.01 14.80
CA VAL A 355 9.41 15.43 15.11
C VAL A 355 8.99 16.33 13.95
N ALA A 356 9.32 15.94 12.71
CA ALA A 356 8.95 16.72 11.52
C ALA A 356 7.42 16.77 11.29
N ILE A 357 6.72 15.65 11.48
CA ILE A 357 5.25 15.58 11.35
C ILE A 357 4.59 16.43 12.43
N LEU A 358 5.08 16.37 13.67
CA LEU A 358 4.60 17.23 14.75
C LEU A 358 4.76 18.70 14.39
N ALA A 359 5.94 19.11 13.93
CA ALA A 359 6.19 20.50 13.53
C ALA A 359 5.24 20.94 12.40
N ALA A 360 5.05 20.12 11.36
CA ALA A 360 4.15 20.40 10.25
C ALA A 360 2.68 20.50 10.69
N ASN A 361 2.22 19.59 11.56
CA ASN A 361 0.86 19.61 12.11
C ASN A 361 0.62 20.85 12.97
N VAL A 362 1.57 21.18 13.85
CA VAL A 362 1.48 22.36 14.71
C VAL A 362 1.44 23.64 13.86
N TYR A 363 2.33 23.76 12.88
CA TYR A 363 2.35 24.90 11.96
C TYR A 363 1.03 25.04 11.19
N ALA A 364 0.50 23.93 10.67
CA ALA A 364 -0.77 23.93 9.96
C ALA A 364 -1.93 24.36 10.85
N LEU A 365 -2.02 23.85 12.09
CA LEU A 365 -3.06 24.22 13.06
C LEU A 365 -3.03 25.73 13.37
N PHE A 366 -1.84 26.31 13.56
CA PHE A 366 -1.70 27.76 13.79
C PHE A 366 -2.01 28.62 12.56
N SER A 367 -1.91 28.04 11.36
CA SER A 367 -2.23 28.73 10.11
C SER A 367 -3.74 28.75 9.80
N MET A 368 -4.55 28.00 10.55
CA MET A 368 -6.00 27.99 10.41
C MET A 368 -6.61 29.24 11.09
N HIS A 369 -7.35 30.04 10.32
CA HIS A 369 -8.03 31.25 10.81
C HIS A 369 -9.51 30.98 11.11
N ALA A 370 -10.16 31.86 11.87
CA ALA A 370 -11.60 31.81 12.09
C ALA A 370 -12.35 31.83 10.74
N GLY A 371 -13.16 30.80 10.48
CA GLY A 371 -13.84 30.61 9.19
C GLY A 371 -13.12 29.70 8.18
N THR A 372 -11.97 29.11 8.55
CA THR A 372 -11.37 28.04 7.73
C THR A 372 -12.37 26.88 7.63
N ALA A 373 -12.79 26.55 6.40
CA ALA A 373 -13.61 25.37 6.16
C ALA A 373 -12.84 24.12 6.60
N ILE A 374 -13.42 23.36 7.53
CA ILE A 374 -12.87 22.09 7.99
C ILE A 374 -13.77 21.00 7.41
N PRO A 375 -13.21 19.95 6.78
CA PRO A 375 -13.98 18.78 6.39
C PRO A 375 -14.82 18.28 7.57
N GLY A 376 -16.03 17.76 7.32
CA GLY A 376 -16.95 17.39 8.40
C GLY A 376 -16.28 16.53 9.47
N THR A 377 -16.47 16.86 10.76
CA THR A 377 -15.73 16.26 11.89
C THR A 377 -15.73 14.72 11.86
N LYS A 378 -16.85 14.11 11.46
CA LYS A 378 -16.97 12.65 11.32
C LYS A 378 -15.99 12.07 10.29
N PHE A 379 -15.84 12.73 9.13
CA PHE A 379 -14.90 12.34 8.07
C PHE A 379 -13.46 12.36 8.58
N ILE A 380 -13.07 13.44 9.27
CA ILE A 380 -11.76 13.58 9.89
C ILE A 380 -11.50 12.48 10.92
N LEU A 381 -12.42 12.28 11.89
CA LEU A 381 -12.22 11.30 12.96
C LEU A 381 -12.07 9.87 12.42
N ILE A 382 -12.85 9.49 11.39
CA ILE A 382 -12.72 8.18 10.72
C ILE A 382 -11.35 8.05 10.05
N GLY A 383 -10.93 9.08 9.30
CA GLY A 383 -9.63 9.08 8.62
C GLY A 383 -8.46 9.00 9.59
N VAL A 384 -8.45 9.84 10.63
CA VAL A 384 -7.43 9.89 11.67
C VAL A 384 -7.35 8.56 12.42
N GLY A 385 -8.49 8.01 12.85
CA GLY A 385 -8.54 6.72 13.55
C GLY A 385 -8.03 5.58 12.68
N THR A 386 -8.39 5.57 11.39
CA THR A 386 -7.91 4.57 10.43
C THR A 386 -6.40 4.71 10.21
N SER A 387 -5.91 5.93 9.97
CA SER A 387 -4.48 6.22 9.80
C SER A 387 -3.67 5.76 11.01
N PHE A 388 -4.14 6.07 12.23
CA PHE A 388 -3.51 5.62 13.47
C PHE A 388 -3.34 4.09 13.53
N ILE A 389 -4.42 3.33 13.31
CA ILE A 389 -4.41 1.87 13.40
C ILE A 389 -3.40 1.29 12.39
N PHE A 390 -3.51 1.70 11.13
CA PHE A 390 -2.68 1.15 10.06
C PHE A 390 -1.22 1.62 10.16
N SER A 391 -0.96 2.83 10.65
CA SER A 391 0.39 3.30 10.99
C SER A 391 1.03 2.47 12.08
N PHE A 392 0.30 2.17 13.16
CA PHE A 392 0.83 1.35 14.24
C PHE A 392 1.21 -0.05 13.72
N MET A 393 0.34 -0.65 12.90
CA MET A 393 0.61 -1.93 12.24
C MET A 393 1.82 -1.85 11.30
N ALA A 394 1.94 -0.78 10.50
CA ALA A 394 3.02 -0.57 9.55
C ALA A 394 4.38 -0.42 10.24
N ILE A 395 4.47 0.38 11.31
CA ILE A 395 5.70 0.53 12.11
C ILE A 395 6.12 -0.83 12.68
N ALA A 396 5.18 -1.53 13.34
CA ALA A 396 5.44 -2.81 13.99
C ALA A 396 5.90 -3.88 12.99
N TRP A 397 5.27 -3.93 11.81
CA TRP A 397 5.63 -4.86 10.75
C TRP A 397 6.97 -4.50 10.11
N LEU A 398 7.20 -3.24 9.76
CA LEU A 398 8.36 -2.81 9.00
C LEU A 398 9.66 -2.96 9.80
N LEU A 399 9.65 -2.64 11.10
CA LEU A 399 10.83 -2.86 11.94
C LEU A 399 11.22 -4.35 12.00
N LYS A 400 10.24 -5.25 12.13
CA LYS A 400 10.49 -6.70 12.08
C LYS A 400 10.94 -7.16 10.68
N PHE A 401 10.36 -6.59 9.64
CA PHE A 401 10.71 -6.91 8.25
C PHE A 401 12.18 -6.54 7.95
N LEU A 402 12.61 -5.33 8.31
CA LEU A 402 13.96 -4.81 8.02
C LEU A 402 15.07 -5.50 8.81
N GLN A 403 14.73 -6.25 9.87
CA GLN A 403 15.69 -7.13 10.56
C GLN A 403 16.08 -8.35 9.71
N ARG A 404 15.22 -8.79 8.77
CA ARG A 404 15.40 -10.05 8.02
C ARG A 404 15.41 -9.87 6.50
N HIS A 405 14.94 -8.74 6.01
CA HIS A 405 14.73 -8.48 4.59
C HIS A 405 15.37 -7.17 4.14
N THR A 406 15.54 -7.04 2.82
CA THR A 406 16.20 -5.90 2.16
C THR A 406 15.17 -4.90 1.63
N LEU A 407 15.62 -3.69 1.31
CA LEU A 407 14.81 -2.67 0.65
C LEU A 407 14.44 -3.02 -0.81
N ARG A 408 15.01 -4.09 -1.38
CA ARG A 408 14.75 -4.51 -2.77
C ARG A 408 13.27 -4.80 -3.03
N ALA A 409 12.54 -5.30 -2.04
CA ALA A 409 11.09 -5.53 -2.17
C ALA A 409 10.33 -4.22 -2.44
N PHE A 410 10.68 -3.14 -1.73
CA PHE A 410 10.08 -1.83 -1.93
C PHE A 410 10.55 -1.18 -3.24
N SER A 411 11.79 -1.43 -3.65
CA SER A 411 12.30 -1.01 -4.96
C SER A 411 11.46 -1.60 -6.10
N PHE A 412 11.21 -2.91 -6.07
CA PHE A 412 10.39 -3.57 -7.08
C PHE A 412 8.97 -3.01 -7.10
N TYR A 413 8.36 -2.81 -5.92
CA TYR A 413 7.04 -2.20 -5.81
C TYR A 413 6.97 -0.80 -6.41
N LEU A 414 7.92 0.08 -6.05
CA LEU A 414 7.98 1.44 -6.57
C LEU A 414 8.23 1.50 -8.08
N MET A 415 9.09 0.62 -8.60
CA MET A 415 9.32 0.55 -10.05
C MET A 415 8.07 0.10 -10.80
N LEU A 416 7.36 -0.91 -10.28
CA LEU A 416 6.10 -1.36 -10.86
C LEU A 416 5.05 -0.23 -10.84
N LEU A 417 4.93 0.47 -9.71
CA LEU A 417 4.00 1.58 -9.56
C LEU A 417 4.35 2.75 -10.49
N ALA A 418 5.65 3.06 -10.63
CA ALA A 418 6.12 4.08 -11.58
C ALA A 418 5.73 3.74 -13.02
N ILE A 419 5.95 2.49 -13.45
CA ILE A 419 5.56 2.03 -14.80
C ILE A 419 4.04 2.15 -14.97
N MET A 420 3.24 1.78 -13.97
CA MET A 420 1.79 1.90 -14.03
C MET A 420 1.33 3.35 -14.13
N VAL A 421 1.88 4.26 -13.31
CA VAL A 421 1.50 5.67 -13.32
C VAL A 421 1.93 6.35 -14.62
N LEU A 422 3.19 6.18 -15.04
CA LEU A 422 3.71 6.80 -16.26
C LEU A 422 3.09 6.19 -17.52
N GLY A 423 2.87 4.88 -17.54
CA GLY A 423 2.22 4.20 -18.66
C GLY A 423 0.73 4.52 -18.81
N PHE A 424 0.08 5.02 -17.76
CA PHE A 424 -1.29 5.52 -17.82
C PHE A 424 -1.39 6.95 -18.41
N LEU A 425 -0.29 7.71 -18.37
CA LEU A 425 -0.23 9.08 -18.89
C LEU A 425 0.08 9.18 -20.38
N ILE A 426 0.55 8.07 -20.97
CA ILE A 426 0.85 7.89 -22.40
C ILE A 426 -0.37 7.23 -23.04
#